data_AF-A0A7S1HL03-F1
#
_entry.id   AF-A0A7S1HL03-F1
#
_cell.length_a   1.000
_cell.length_b   1.000
_cell.length_c   1.000
_cell.angle_alpha   90.00
_cell.angle_beta   90.00
_cell.angle_gamma   90.00
#
_symmetry.space_group_name_H-M   'P 1'
#
loop_
_entity.id
_entity.type
_entity.pdbx_description
1 polymer ?
#
loop_
_entity_poly.entity_id
_entity_poly.type
_entity_poly.pdbx_seq_one_letter_code
_entity_poly.pdbx_strand_id
1 'polypeptide(L)'
;REVPNTKNNTMTFAPDLSGTSMGPRGGGGPKKQMTAEMAAVREYCMGQDGRNKAESTVLLHVSHSNLKETFFQEIRLDMHMTVERVKHKLEFHVGTSAVSNQLYLLDENKQVLAEMEDSKMLGYYSPYDGCTLHIVDLDPHSMSAGGWLEDTSLVKKYEISEEAYAKRENTYRNFKAKKLAEDPTWTYQKDLAERAAKNPEAAARAGMQPMGMAKPKVEDDDHLAAEAEGIKVGDRCEAAGGRRGQVMWVGRAEELPKGWWVGVRYDEPVGKNDGSVKGARYFECEQNYGGFLRPDLVTVGDFPEEDPFADLEDENEI
;
A
#
# COMPACT_ATOMS: atom_id res chain seq x y z
N ARG A 1 59.50 11.21 -24.65
CA ARG A 1 59.98 12.51 -25.18
C ARG A 1 58.76 13.40 -25.36
N GLU A 2 58.66 14.36 -24.44
CA GLU A 2 57.99 15.67 -24.48
C GLU A 2 56.63 15.87 -25.20
N VAL A 3 55.69 16.34 -24.35
CA VAL A 3 54.43 17.09 -24.58
C VAL A 3 54.70 18.43 -25.31
N PRO A 4 53.71 19.13 -25.92
CA PRO A 4 52.61 19.82 -25.19
C PRO A 4 51.25 19.74 -25.95
N ASN A 5 50.08 20.08 -25.44
CA ASN A 5 49.65 21.39 -24.95
C ASN A 5 48.15 21.31 -24.64
N THR A 6 47.67 21.66 -23.45
CA THR A 6 46.35 22.28 -23.24
C THR A 6 46.40 23.05 -21.93
N LYS A 7 46.10 24.35 -22.02
CA LYS A 7 46.19 25.33 -20.95
C LYS A 7 44.89 25.32 -20.14
N ASN A 8 45.03 25.19 -18.82
CA ASN A 8 44.09 25.65 -17.81
C ASN A 8 44.26 27.17 -17.59
N ASN A 9 43.16 27.87 -17.30
CA ASN A 9 43.10 29.08 -16.46
C ASN A 9 41.60 29.36 -16.23
N THR A 10 40.99 29.07 -15.08
CA THR A 10 41.06 29.80 -13.80
C THR A 10 41.10 31.32 -13.97
N MET A 11 39.94 31.97 -13.76
CA MET A 11 39.84 33.40 -13.52
C MET A 11 39.22 33.63 -12.14
N THR A 12 40.03 34.22 -11.29
CA THR A 12 39.71 34.74 -9.96
C THR A 12 39.14 36.15 -10.05
N PHE A 13 38.32 36.48 -9.04
CA PHE A 13 37.68 37.76 -8.79
C PHE A 13 38.68 38.88 -8.41
N ALA A 14 38.38 40.11 -8.83
CA ALA A 14 38.64 41.33 -8.05
C ALA A 14 37.57 42.40 -8.40
N PRO A 15 37.16 43.26 -7.44
CA PRO A 15 36.06 44.20 -7.60
C PRO A 15 36.55 45.62 -7.98
N ASP A 16 35.75 46.38 -8.72
CA ASP A 16 35.89 47.84 -8.79
C ASP A 16 34.51 48.52 -8.87
N LEU A 17 34.39 49.61 -8.13
CA LEU A 17 33.23 50.41 -7.81
C LEU A 17 33.15 51.62 -8.75
N SER A 18 32.00 51.83 -9.39
CA SER A 18 31.37 53.14 -9.66
C SER A 18 30.15 52.84 -10.56
N GLY A 19 28.91 53.21 -10.26
CA GLY A 19 28.44 54.46 -9.67
C GLY A 19 27.68 55.22 -10.76
N THR A 20 26.46 54.82 -11.10
CA THR A 20 25.46 55.70 -11.74
C THR A 20 24.05 55.17 -11.46
N SER A 21 23.25 55.98 -10.76
CA SER A 21 21.85 55.74 -10.43
C SER A 21 20.95 55.78 -11.67
N MET A 22 20.09 54.80 -11.84
CA MET A 22 18.88 54.89 -12.68
C MET A 22 17.75 54.17 -11.92
N GLY A 23 16.66 54.89 -11.64
CA GLY A 23 15.55 54.43 -10.80
C GLY A 23 14.77 53.23 -11.37
N PRO A 24 13.85 52.66 -10.58
CA PRO A 24 13.13 51.44 -10.96
C PRO A 24 12.14 51.76 -12.09
N ARG A 25 12.36 51.14 -13.25
CA ARG A 25 11.37 51.07 -14.32
C ARG A 25 10.26 50.10 -13.90
N GLY A 26 9.10 50.64 -13.56
CA GLY A 26 7.86 49.88 -13.46
C GLY A 26 7.46 49.33 -14.83
N GLY A 27 7.62 48.01 -15.00
CA GLY A 27 7.14 47.27 -16.17
C GLY A 27 5.84 46.54 -15.85
N GLY A 28 4.72 47.26 -15.81
CA GLY A 28 3.38 46.68 -15.77
C GLY A 28 2.97 46.17 -17.15
N GLY A 29 3.44 44.97 -17.53
CA GLY A 29 2.85 44.25 -18.67
C GLY A 29 1.45 43.73 -18.31
N PRO A 30 0.53 43.59 -19.28
CA PRO A 30 -0.81 43.07 -19.01
C PRO A 30 -0.69 41.66 -18.43
N LYS A 31 -1.16 41.47 -17.19
CA LYS A 31 -1.30 40.14 -16.59
C LYS A 31 -2.18 39.32 -17.52
N LYS A 32 -1.64 38.27 -18.15
CA LYS A 32 -2.44 37.30 -18.89
C LYS A 32 -3.53 36.80 -17.94
N GLN A 33 -4.79 37.17 -18.20
CA GLN A 33 -5.93 36.56 -17.53
C GLN A 33 -5.87 35.07 -17.85
N MET A 34 -5.87 34.22 -16.83
CA MET A 34 -6.09 32.80 -17.03
C MET A 34 -7.45 32.64 -17.70
N THR A 35 -7.51 31.80 -18.75
CA THR A 35 -8.80 31.41 -19.31
C THR A 35 -9.61 30.72 -18.22
N ALA A 36 -10.95 30.78 -18.30
CA ALA A 36 -11.82 30.08 -17.36
C ALA A 36 -11.46 28.58 -17.26
N GLU A 37 -11.04 27.98 -18.38
CA GLU A 37 -10.53 26.61 -18.45
C GLU A 37 -9.22 26.41 -17.66
N MET A 38 -8.24 27.32 -17.77
CA MET A 38 -7.01 27.23 -16.97
C MET A 38 -7.22 27.56 -15.50
N ALA A 39 -8.20 28.41 -15.18
CA ALA A 39 -8.61 28.68 -13.81
C ALA A 39 -9.24 27.43 -13.17
N ALA A 40 -10.13 26.75 -13.88
CA ALA A 40 -10.73 25.48 -13.45
C ALA A 40 -9.69 24.37 -13.28
N VAL A 41 -8.69 24.28 -14.16
CA VAL A 41 -7.57 23.32 -14.02
C VAL A 41 -6.67 23.68 -12.83
N ARG A 42 -6.44 24.96 -12.56
CA ARG A 42 -5.65 25.40 -11.41
C ARG A 42 -6.37 25.12 -10.09
N GLU A 43 -7.68 25.36 -10.05
CA GLU A 43 -8.54 25.04 -8.91
C GLU A 43 -8.60 23.52 -8.67
N TYR A 44 -8.67 22.73 -9.75
CA TYR A 44 -8.57 21.27 -9.71
C TYR A 44 -7.25 20.76 -9.08
N CYS A 45 -6.12 21.40 -9.37
CA CYS A 45 -4.81 20.98 -8.86
C CYS A 45 -4.48 21.49 -7.45
N MET A 46 -5.13 22.56 -6.97
CA MET A 46 -4.71 23.28 -5.77
C MET A 46 -5.72 23.21 -4.60
N GLY A 47 -6.77 22.39 -4.72
CA GLY A 47 -7.79 22.25 -3.69
C GLY A 47 -7.29 21.52 -2.44
N GLN A 48 -7.66 22.05 -1.26
CA GLN A 48 -7.13 21.72 0.07
C GLN A 48 -7.50 20.31 0.58
N ASP A 49 -8.45 19.65 -0.06
CA ASP A 49 -8.69 18.22 0.04
C ASP A 49 -8.45 17.62 -1.34
N GLY A 50 -7.65 16.56 -1.46
CA GLY A 50 -7.31 15.88 -2.73
C GLY A 50 -8.50 15.27 -3.50
N ARG A 51 -9.71 15.77 -3.30
CA ARG A 51 -10.99 15.45 -3.94
C ARG A 51 -11.88 16.69 -4.02
N ASN A 52 -11.48 17.74 -4.73
CA ASN A 52 -12.34 18.92 -4.83
C ASN A 52 -13.47 18.77 -5.87
N LYS A 53 -14.70 19.03 -5.40
CA LYS A 53 -15.99 18.94 -6.11
C LYS A 53 -16.11 20.10 -7.10
N ALA A 54 -15.85 19.88 -8.38
CA ALA A 54 -16.45 20.75 -9.39
C ALA A 54 -17.98 20.68 -9.22
N GLU A 55 -18.67 21.81 -9.14
CA GLU A 55 -20.15 21.87 -8.94
C GLU A 55 -20.91 21.04 -9.97
N SER A 56 -20.34 20.81 -11.16
CA SER A 56 -20.92 20.00 -12.22
C SER A 56 -20.72 18.49 -12.05
N THR A 57 -19.99 18.03 -11.03
CA THR A 57 -19.60 16.61 -10.88
C THR A 57 -20.22 15.95 -9.67
N VAL A 58 -20.57 14.68 -9.83
CA VAL A 58 -21.16 13.83 -8.78
C VAL A 58 -20.31 12.58 -8.58
N LEU A 59 -20.16 12.15 -7.33
CA LEU A 59 -19.48 10.92 -6.95
C LEU A 59 -20.49 9.78 -6.79
N LEU A 60 -20.40 8.76 -7.64
CA LEU A 60 -21.36 7.65 -7.68
C LEU A 60 -20.66 6.32 -7.40
N HIS A 61 -21.34 5.42 -6.70
CA HIS A 61 -20.93 4.02 -6.61
C HIS A 61 -21.36 3.28 -7.87
N VAL A 62 -20.50 2.41 -8.40
CA VAL A 62 -20.85 1.54 -9.54
C VAL A 62 -21.14 0.13 -9.03
N SER A 63 -22.24 -0.46 -9.50
CA SER A 63 -22.55 -1.88 -9.27
C SER A 63 -22.99 -2.56 -10.56
N HIS A 64 -22.91 -3.88 -10.60
CA HIS A 64 -23.17 -4.66 -11.80
C HIS A 64 -24.11 -5.84 -11.50
N SER A 65 -24.97 -6.22 -12.45
CA SER A 65 -25.92 -7.33 -12.28
C SER A 65 -25.22 -8.70 -12.19
N ASN A 66 -24.14 -8.88 -12.95
CA ASN A 66 -23.42 -10.15 -13.06
C ASN A 66 -22.19 -10.24 -12.16
N LEU A 67 -21.66 -9.11 -11.68
CA LEU A 67 -20.43 -9.05 -10.90
C LEU A 67 -20.76 -8.60 -9.48
N LYS A 68 -20.82 -9.54 -8.55
CA LYS A 68 -21.30 -9.33 -7.18
C LYS A 68 -20.21 -8.92 -6.21
N GLU A 69 -18.95 -9.22 -6.52
CA GLU A 69 -17.82 -8.92 -5.63
C GLU A 69 -17.06 -7.64 -6.03
N THR A 70 -17.27 -7.13 -7.24
CA THR A 70 -16.69 -5.85 -7.71
C THR A 70 -17.51 -4.65 -7.23
N PHE A 71 -17.52 -4.42 -5.92
CA PHE A 71 -18.26 -3.31 -5.28
C PHE A 71 -17.48 -1.97 -5.21
N PHE A 72 -16.30 -1.85 -5.82
CA PHE A 72 -15.31 -0.86 -5.35
C PHE A 72 -14.88 0.22 -6.35
N GLN A 73 -15.69 0.52 -7.37
CA GLN A 73 -15.43 1.70 -8.20
C GLN A 73 -16.40 2.82 -7.83
N GLU A 74 -16.00 3.66 -6.88
CA GLU A 74 -16.50 5.04 -6.84
C GLU A 74 -15.98 5.75 -8.10
N ILE A 75 -16.89 6.35 -8.87
CA ILE A 75 -16.54 7.10 -10.07
C ILE A 75 -17.12 8.50 -9.98
N ARG A 76 -16.28 9.49 -10.28
CA ARG A 76 -16.71 10.88 -10.43
C ARG A 76 -17.13 11.12 -11.87
N LEU A 77 -18.37 11.53 -12.07
CA LEU A 77 -18.96 11.80 -13.38
C LEU A 77 -19.47 13.23 -13.46
N ASP A 78 -19.41 13.83 -14.65
CA ASP A 78 -19.96 15.16 -14.90
C ASP A 78 -21.45 15.03 -15.24
N MET A 79 -22.29 15.85 -14.60
CA MET A 79 -23.74 15.86 -14.75
C MET A 79 -24.20 16.27 -16.15
N HIS A 80 -23.38 16.98 -16.92
CA HIS A 80 -23.67 17.38 -18.29
C HIS A 80 -23.32 16.30 -19.33
N MET A 81 -22.73 15.18 -18.90
CA MET A 81 -22.53 14.02 -19.78
C MET A 81 -23.86 13.33 -20.08
N THR A 82 -24.03 12.89 -21.33
CA THR A 82 -25.12 11.98 -21.69
C THR A 82 -24.92 10.61 -21.05
N VAL A 83 -26.03 9.92 -20.78
CA VAL A 83 -26.02 8.55 -20.25
C VAL A 83 -25.25 7.61 -21.19
N GLU A 84 -25.38 7.77 -22.51
CA GLU A 84 -24.58 7.02 -23.50
C GLU A 84 -23.06 7.17 -23.26
N ARG A 85 -22.59 8.40 -23.02
CA ARG A 85 -21.17 8.65 -22.77
C ARG A 85 -20.72 8.12 -21.41
N VAL A 86 -21.62 8.09 -20.42
CA VAL A 86 -21.38 7.42 -19.14
C VAL A 86 -21.24 5.91 -19.35
N LYS A 87 -22.13 5.28 -20.13
CA LYS A 87 -22.05 3.85 -20.48
C LYS A 87 -20.72 3.47 -21.12
N HIS A 88 -20.22 4.26 -22.08
CA HIS A 88 -18.90 4.05 -22.68
C HIS A 88 -17.73 4.19 -21.71
N LYS A 89 -17.82 5.06 -20.71
CA LYS A 89 -16.79 5.11 -19.65
C LYS A 89 -16.81 3.82 -18.84
N LEU A 90 -18.00 3.34 -18.48
CA LEU A 90 -18.18 2.15 -17.65
C LEU A 90 -17.77 0.86 -18.37
N GLU A 91 -17.91 0.81 -19.69
CA GLU A 91 -17.50 -0.33 -20.52
C GLU A 91 -16.06 -0.79 -20.24
N PHE A 92 -15.13 0.14 -20.04
CA PHE A 92 -13.73 -0.20 -19.71
C PHE A 92 -13.52 -0.65 -18.25
N HIS A 93 -14.48 -0.38 -17.36
CA HIS A 93 -14.44 -0.79 -15.96
C HIS A 93 -15.12 -2.14 -15.72
N VAL A 94 -16.29 -2.38 -16.32
CA VAL A 94 -17.10 -3.59 -16.08
C VAL A 94 -17.09 -4.60 -17.22
N GLY A 95 -16.62 -4.21 -18.41
CA GLY A 95 -16.51 -5.08 -19.58
C GLY A 95 -17.80 -5.30 -20.37
N THR A 96 -18.94 -4.76 -19.91
CA THR A 96 -20.21 -4.80 -20.66
C THR A 96 -20.29 -3.63 -21.63
N SER A 97 -20.61 -3.93 -22.89
CA SER A 97 -20.69 -2.91 -23.94
C SER A 97 -21.79 -1.88 -23.69
N ALA A 98 -21.56 -0.63 -24.10
CA ALA A 98 -22.52 0.46 -23.97
C ALA A 98 -23.89 0.19 -24.64
N VAL A 99 -23.91 -0.65 -25.67
CA VAL A 99 -25.15 -1.02 -26.38
C VAL A 99 -25.97 -2.05 -25.61
N SER A 100 -25.29 -2.91 -24.86
CA SER A 100 -25.90 -4.03 -24.14
C SER A 100 -25.97 -3.79 -22.64
N ASN A 101 -25.79 -2.56 -22.18
CA ASN A 101 -25.96 -2.20 -20.78
C ASN A 101 -27.18 -1.30 -20.58
N GLN A 102 -27.87 -1.48 -19.46
CA GLN A 102 -28.96 -0.60 -19.02
C GLN A 102 -28.58 -0.04 -17.64
N LEU A 103 -28.65 1.28 -17.50
CA LEU A 103 -28.28 1.95 -16.25
C LEU A 103 -29.52 2.27 -15.42
N TYR A 104 -29.42 2.01 -14.12
CA TYR A 104 -30.39 2.39 -13.12
C TYR A 104 -29.71 3.23 -12.06
N LEU A 105 -30.35 4.32 -11.66
CA LEU A 105 -29.93 5.10 -10.51
C LEU A 105 -30.64 4.54 -9.27
N LEU A 106 -29.87 4.19 -8.25
CA LEU A 106 -30.36 3.71 -6.97
C LEU A 106 -30.01 4.69 -5.84
N ASP A 107 -30.86 4.73 -4.81
CA ASP A 107 -30.58 5.43 -3.56
C ASP A 107 -29.62 4.65 -2.64
N GLU A 108 -29.31 5.21 -1.48
CA GLU A 108 -28.51 4.56 -0.43
C GLU A 108 -29.11 3.24 0.08
N ASN A 109 -30.44 3.08 -0.04
CA ASN A 109 -31.18 1.87 0.34
C ASN A 109 -31.35 0.87 -0.82
N LYS A 110 -30.68 1.08 -1.95
CA LYS A 110 -30.77 0.27 -3.18
C LYS A 110 -32.16 0.26 -3.84
N GLN A 111 -32.99 1.26 -3.58
CA GLN A 111 -34.26 1.48 -4.27
C GLN A 111 -34.02 2.18 -5.61
N VAL A 112 -34.74 1.76 -6.64
CA VAL A 112 -34.65 2.35 -7.98
C VAL A 112 -35.25 3.75 -7.98
N LEU A 113 -34.39 4.76 -8.17
CA LEU A 113 -34.79 6.14 -8.36
C LEU A 113 -35.22 6.40 -9.81
N ALA A 114 -34.44 5.87 -10.77
CA ALA A 114 -34.74 6.04 -12.18
C ALA A 114 -34.09 4.96 -13.05
N GLU A 115 -34.77 4.62 -14.14
CA GLU A 115 -34.19 3.97 -15.30
C GLU A 115 -33.63 5.05 -16.24
N MET A 116 -32.37 4.89 -16.63
CA MET A 116 -31.65 5.93 -17.37
C MET A 116 -31.72 5.72 -18.89
N GLU A 117 -31.88 6.81 -19.62
CA GLU A 117 -32.04 6.84 -21.07
C GLU A 117 -30.84 7.52 -21.72
N ASP A 118 -30.31 6.91 -22.78
CA ASP A 118 -29.03 7.27 -23.43
C ASP A 118 -28.95 8.73 -23.88
N SER A 119 -30.07 9.26 -24.37
CA SER A 119 -30.18 10.63 -24.91
C SER A 119 -30.15 11.72 -23.82
N LYS A 120 -30.47 11.36 -22.57
CA LYS A 120 -30.57 12.32 -21.47
C LYS A 120 -29.23 12.54 -20.80
N MET A 121 -29.08 13.71 -20.21
CA MET A 121 -27.90 14.03 -19.39
C MET A 121 -28.02 13.36 -18.02
N LEU A 122 -26.87 13.01 -17.43
CA LEU A 122 -26.81 12.43 -16.08
C LEU A 122 -27.52 13.32 -15.04
N GLY A 123 -27.34 14.63 -15.13
CA GLY A 123 -27.97 15.63 -14.27
C GLY A 123 -29.49 15.71 -14.37
N TYR A 124 -30.10 15.21 -15.46
CA TYR A 124 -31.56 15.14 -15.60
C TYR A 124 -32.21 14.33 -14.45
N TYR A 125 -31.49 13.31 -13.97
CA TYR A 125 -31.94 12.43 -12.91
C TYR A 125 -31.67 12.97 -11.50
N SER A 126 -31.08 14.17 -11.39
CA SER A 126 -30.69 14.80 -10.12
C SER A 126 -29.92 13.85 -9.18
N PRO A 127 -28.87 13.16 -9.66
CA PRO A 127 -28.07 12.28 -8.81
C PRO A 127 -27.35 13.09 -7.73
N TYR A 128 -27.17 12.49 -6.56
CA TYR A 128 -26.39 13.06 -5.46
C TYR A 128 -25.23 12.13 -5.09
N ASP A 129 -24.23 12.68 -4.39
CA ASP A 129 -23.07 11.92 -3.95
C ASP A 129 -23.50 10.72 -3.09
N GLY A 130 -22.99 9.53 -3.39
CA GLY A 130 -23.36 8.30 -2.69
C GLY A 130 -24.50 7.52 -3.34
N CYS A 131 -25.19 8.07 -4.36
CA CYS A 131 -26.07 7.26 -5.20
C CYS A 131 -25.30 6.12 -5.87
N THR A 132 -26.01 5.02 -6.14
CA THR A 132 -25.45 3.89 -6.88
C THR A 132 -25.94 3.90 -8.32
N LEU A 133 -25.00 3.89 -9.25
CA LEU A 133 -25.24 3.60 -10.65
C LEU A 133 -25.17 2.08 -10.86
N HIS A 134 -26.32 1.45 -11.00
CA HIS A 134 -26.45 0.02 -11.20
C HIS A 134 -26.53 -0.34 -12.68
N ILE A 135 -25.61 -1.19 -13.12
CA ILE A 135 -25.48 -1.65 -14.50
C ILE A 135 -26.16 -3.01 -14.61
N VAL A 136 -27.17 -3.09 -15.46
CA VAL A 136 -27.80 -4.35 -15.86
C VAL A 136 -27.23 -4.75 -17.22
N ASP A 137 -26.53 -5.87 -17.25
CA ASP A 137 -26.00 -6.48 -18.48
C ASP A 137 -27.12 -7.23 -19.21
N LEU A 138 -27.42 -6.78 -20.42
CA LEU A 138 -28.44 -7.34 -21.32
C LEU A 138 -27.82 -8.18 -22.45
N ASP A 139 -26.49 -8.35 -22.50
CA ASP A 139 -25.84 -9.16 -23.53
C ASP A 139 -26.09 -10.66 -23.30
N PRO A 140 -26.78 -11.36 -24.22
CA PRO A 140 -27.01 -12.79 -24.12
C PRO A 140 -25.72 -13.63 -24.13
N HIS A 141 -24.61 -13.06 -24.60
CA HIS A 141 -23.30 -13.72 -24.71
C HIS A 141 -22.27 -13.15 -23.72
N SER A 142 -22.71 -12.40 -22.71
CA SER A 142 -21.81 -11.79 -21.73
C SER A 142 -20.92 -12.84 -21.06
N MET A 143 -19.60 -12.64 -21.10
CA MET A 143 -18.65 -13.51 -20.41
C MET A 143 -18.81 -13.47 -18.88
N SER A 144 -19.40 -12.39 -18.36
CA SER A 144 -19.68 -12.25 -16.93
C SER A 144 -20.95 -12.99 -16.51
N ALA A 145 -21.82 -13.36 -17.45
CA ALA A 145 -23.07 -14.05 -17.15
C ALA A 145 -22.81 -15.41 -16.48
N GLY A 146 -23.63 -15.74 -15.49
CA GLY A 146 -23.54 -17.01 -14.77
C GLY A 146 -22.36 -17.11 -13.78
N GLY A 147 -21.67 -16.01 -13.49
CA GLY A 147 -20.62 -15.96 -12.46
C GLY A 147 -19.31 -16.63 -12.87
N TRP A 148 -19.10 -16.96 -14.14
CA TRP A 148 -17.86 -17.59 -14.64
C TRP A 148 -16.57 -16.84 -14.24
N LEU A 149 -16.63 -15.50 -14.18
CA LEU A 149 -15.48 -14.67 -13.81
C LEU A 149 -15.23 -14.58 -12.30
N GLU A 150 -16.23 -14.84 -11.46
CA GLU A 150 -16.12 -14.76 -9.99
C GLU A 150 -16.04 -16.15 -9.33
N ASP A 151 -16.72 -17.15 -9.91
CA ASP A 151 -16.82 -18.50 -9.36
C ASP A 151 -15.71 -19.42 -9.90
N THR A 152 -14.63 -19.53 -9.12
CA THR A 152 -13.50 -20.42 -9.40
C THR A 152 -13.86 -21.91 -9.44
N SER A 153 -15.07 -22.30 -9.02
CA SER A 153 -15.55 -23.69 -9.11
C SER A 153 -15.97 -24.08 -10.52
N LEU A 154 -16.38 -23.11 -11.34
CA LEU A 154 -16.78 -23.33 -12.74
C LEU A 154 -15.57 -23.62 -13.64
N VAL A 155 -14.39 -23.11 -13.27
CA VAL A 155 -13.14 -23.35 -14.02
C VAL A 155 -12.67 -24.79 -13.80
N LYS A 156 -12.69 -25.58 -14.88
CA LYS A 156 -12.14 -26.94 -14.88
C LYS A 156 -10.64 -26.90 -14.59
N LYS A 157 -10.27 -27.23 -13.36
CA LYS A 157 -8.87 -27.33 -12.94
C LYS A 157 -8.20 -28.48 -13.69
N TYR A 158 -7.00 -28.24 -14.21
CA TYR A 158 -6.21 -29.28 -14.85
C TYR A 158 -5.73 -30.27 -13.80
N GLU A 159 -6.15 -31.53 -13.92
CA GLU A 159 -5.65 -32.64 -13.12
C GLU A 159 -4.84 -33.57 -14.03
N ILE A 160 -3.63 -33.90 -13.59
CA ILE A 160 -2.74 -34.85 -14.27
C ILE A 160 -2.71 -36.15 -13.48
N SER A 161 -2.87 -37.28 -14.17
CA SER A 161 -2.76 -38.59 -13.53
C SER A 161 -1.35 -38.82 -12.99
N GLU A 162 -1.24 -39.59 -11.92
CA GLU A 162 0.04 -39.94 -11.28
C GLU A 162 1.03 -40.56 -12.27
N GLU A 163 0.54 -41.44 -13.16
CA GLU A 163 1.36 -42.07 -14.20
C GLU A 163 1.86 -41.07 -15.25
N ALA A 164 1.02 -40.11 -15.66
CA ALA A 164 1.41 -39.07 -16.60
C ALA A 164 2.36 -38.05 -15.96
N TYR A 165 2.23 -37.79 -14.66
CA TYR A 165 3.14 -36.94 -13.91
C TYR A 165 4.52 -37.62 -13.74
N ALA A 166 4.55 -38.92 -13.41
CA ALA A 166 5.79 -39.68 -13.24
C ALA A 166 6.62 -39.78 -14.53
N LYS A 167 5.98 -39.81 -15.70
CA LYS A 167 6.67 -39.81 -17.01
C LYS A 167 7.33 -38.47 -17.37
N ARG A 168 7.06 -37.39 -16.64
CA ARG A 168 7.68 -36.09 -16.89
C ARG A 168 9.03 -35.99 -16.19
N GLU A 169 10.06 -35.64 -16.96
CA GLU A 169 11.45 -35.64 -16.48
C GLU A 169 11.74 -34.47 -15.52
N ASN A 170 11.20 -33.27 -15.79
CA ASN A 170 11.41 -32.05 -14.99
C ASN A 170 10.34 -31.82 -13.92
N THR A 171 10.04 -32.84 -13.12
CA THR A 171 9.06 -32.72 -12.02
C THR A 171 9.71 -32.53 -10.67
N TYR A 172 9.00 -31.85 -9.76
CA TYR A 172 9.43 -31.69 -8.38
C TYR A 172 9.62 -33.04 -7.67
N ARG A 173 8.83 -34.07 -8.02
CA ARG A 173 8.98 -35.42 -7.45
C ARG A 173 10.32 -36.06 -7.83
N ASN A 174 10.70 -36.00 -9.10
CA ASN A 174 12.01 -36.51 -9.55
C ASN A 174 13.16 -35.71 -8.93
N PHE A 175 13.03 -34.38 -8.86
CA PHE A 175 14.00 -33.51 -8.19
C PHE A 175 14.14 -33.87 -6.70
N LYS A 176 13.03 -34.01 -5.98
CA LYS A 176 13.00 -34.41 -4.56
C LYS A 176 13.60 -35.79 -4.36
N ALA A 177 13.26 -36.77 -5.19
CA ALA A 177 13.80 -38.13 -5.10
C ALA A 177 15.32 -38.14 -5.30
N LYS A 178 15.83 -37.39 -6.28
CA LYS A 178 17.28 -37.24 -6.50
C LYS A 178 17.98 -36.63 -5.30
N LYS A 179 17.42 -35.55 -4.75
CA LYS A 179 17.99 -34.87 -3.58
C LYS A 179 17.98 -35.72 -2.31
N LEU A 180 16.91 -36.47 -2.08
CA LEU A 180 16.81 -37.36 -0.93
C LEU A 180 17.71 -38.60 -1.06
N ALA A 181 18.02 -39.02 -2.30
CA ALA A 181 19.01 -40.06 -2.57
C ALA A 181 20.45 -39.59 -2.33
N GLU A 182 20.73 -38.30 -2.57
CA GLU A 182 22.04 -37.67 -2.27
C GLU A 182 22.20 -37.39 -0.76
N ASP A 183 21.16 -36.87 -0.10
CA ASP A 183 21.14 -36.60 1.35
C ASP A 183 19.78 -37.00 1.96
N PRO A 184 19.73 -38.05 2.80
CA PRO A 184 18.50 -38.50 3.46
C PRO A 184 17.86 -37.47 4.41
N THR A 185 18.62 -36.46 4.86
CA THR A 185 18.15 -35.37 5.72
C THR A 185 17.79 -34.10 4.95
N TRP A 186 17.83 -34.17 3.62
CA TRP A 186 17.54 -33.06 2.74
C TRP A 186 16.10 -32.59 2.88
N THR A 187 15.93 -31.27 2.92
CA THR A 187 14.61 -30.61 2.86
C THR A 187 14.68 -29.46 1.88
N TYR A 188 13.58 -29.19 1.18
CA TYR A 188 13.51 -28.13 0.18
C TYR A 188 13.81 -26.74 0.79
N GLN A 189 13.41 -26.53 2.04
CA GLN A 189 13.69 -25.30 2.79
C GLN A 189 15.19 -25.10 3.04
N LYS A 190 15.93 -26.15 3.42
CA LYS A 190 17.39 -26.10 3.58
C LYS A 190 18.10 -25.81 2.24
N ASP A 191 17.66 -26.45 1.16
CA ASP A 191 18.23 -26.26 -0.19
C ASP A 191 18.03 -24.83 -0.71
N LEU A 192 16.85 -24.24 -0.45
CA LEU A 192 16.57 -22.84 -0.77
C LEU A 192 17.46 -21.88 0.05
N ALA A 193 17.60 -22.13 1.35
CA ALA A 193 18.45 -21.31 2.22
C ALA A 193 19.93 -21.37 1.80
N GLU A 194 20.43 -22.55 1.45
CA GLU A 194 21.81 -22.73 0.97
C GLU A 194 22.04 -22.04 -0.37
N ARG A 195 21.08 -22.10 -1.31
CA ARG A 195 21.16 -21.38 -2.60
C ARG A 195 21.13 -19.87 -2.41
N ALA A 196 20.27 -19.37 -1.51
CA ALA A 196 20.21 -17.96 -1.17
C ALA A 196 21.52 -17.48 -0.51
N ALA A 197 22.12 -18.30 0.36
CA ALA A 197 23.42 -18.00 0.97
C ALA A 197 24.57 -17.99 -0.06
N LYS A 198 24.52 -18.86 -1.09
CA LYS A 198 25.53 -18.93 -2.15
C LYS A 198 25.41 -17.80 -3.19
N ASN A 199 24.22 -17.22 -3.38
CA ASN A 199 24.02 -16.09 -4.30
C ASN A 199 22.94 -15.13 -3.77
N PRO A 200 23.31 -14.23 -2.85
CA PRO A 200 22.37 -13.32 -2.21
C PRO A 200 21.75 -12.29 -3.18
N GLU A 201 22.48 -11.88 -4.21
CA GLU A 201 22.02 -10.90 -5.21
C GLU A 201 20.92 -11.48 -6.11
N ALA A 202 21.04 -12.75 -6.54
CA ALA A 202 20.01 -13.42 -7.32
C ALA A 202 18.74 -13.73 -6.50
N ALA A 203 18.91 -14.05 -5.21
CA ALA A 203 17.78 -14.27 -4.30
C ALA A 203 16.96 -13.00 -4.07
N ALA A 204 17.65 -11.85 -3.91
CA ALA A 204 17.00 -10.54 -3.80
C ALA A 204 16.21 -10.17 -5.06
N ARG A 205 16.79 -10.38 -6.25
CA ARG A 205 16.13 -10.09 -7.54
C ARG A 205 14.91 -10.97 -7.81
N ALA A 206 14.91 -12.22 -7.35
CA ALA A 206 13.81 -13.17 -7.54
C ALA A 206 12.62 -12.91 -6.59
N GLY A 207 12.69 -11.91 -5.71
CA GLY A 207 11.66 -11.68 -4.68
C GLY A 207 11.54 -12.86 -3.71
N MET A 208 12.52 -13.77 -3.69
CA MET A 208 12.66 -14.82 -2.69
C MET A 208 13.13 -14.16 -1.39
N GLN A 209 12.24 -13.40 -0.75
CA GLN A 209 12.35 -13.21 0.69
C GLN A 209 12.17 -14.59 1.32
N PRO A 210 12.99 -14.95 2.31
CA PRO A 210 12.85 -16.23 2.97
C PRO A 210 11.55 -16.22 3.78
N MET A 211 10.47 -16.67 3.15
CA MET A 211 9.18 -16.85 3.79
C MET A 211 9.34 -17.96 4.84
N GLY A 212 9.42 -17.56 6.10
CA GLY A 212 9.53 -18.48 7.23
C GLY A 212 10.91 -19.10 7.42
N MET A 213 11.97 -18.27 7.50
CA MET A 213 13.08 -18.70 8.35
C MET A 213 12.50 -18.91 9.75
N ALA A 214 12.44 -20.16 10.21
CA ALA A 214 12.57 -20.38 11.64
C ALA A 214 13.90 -19.72 12.00
N LYS A 215 13.84 -18.56 12.68
CA LYS A 215 15.04 -17.95 13.27
C LYS A 215 15.78 -19.08 13.99
N PRO A 216 17.11 -19.19 13.84
CA PRO A 216 17.88 -20.27 14.43
C PRO A 216 17.41 -20.46 15.88
N LYS A 217 17.02 -21.70 16.20
CA LYS A 217 16.39 -22.00 17.48
C LYS A 217 17.40 -21.60 18.55
N VAL A 218 17.05 -20.57 19.31
CA VAL A 218 17.89 -20.10 20.40
C VAL A 218 17.82 -21.18 21.47
N GLU A 219 18.91 -21.93 21.65
CA GLU A 219 18.98 -23.04 22.62
C GLU A 219 19.48 -22.57 24.01
N ASP A 220 20.10 -21.40 24.05
CA ASP A 220 20.66 -20.78 25.25
C ASP A 220 19.67 -19.81 25.92
N ASP A 221 19.48 -19.97 27.23
CA ASP A 221 18.61 -19.13 28.05
C ASP A 221 19.20 -17.73 28.28
N ASP A 222 20.52 -17.56 28.09
CA ASP A 222 21.25 -16.30 28.23
C ASP A 222 21.48 -15.53 26.93
N HIS A 223 20.89 -15.99 25.83
CA HIS A 223 20.98 -15.29 24.57
C HIS A 223 20.46 -13.85 24.66
N LEU A 224 21.30 -12.89 24.26
CA LEU A 224 21.08 -11.43 24.31
C LEU A 224 20.95 -10.83 25.72
N ALA A 225 21.52 -11.49 26.74
CA ALA A 225 21.55 -10.96 28.11
C ALA A 225 22.30 -9.62 28.21
N ALA A 226 23.45 -9.47 27.55
CA ALA A 226 24.28 -8.28 27.62
C ALA A 226 23.58 -7.05 27.02
N GLU A 227 22.86 -7.24 25.92
CA GLU A 227 22.06 -6.21 25.29
C GLU A 227 20.84 -5.84 26.14
N ALA A 228 20.26 -6.81 26.87
CA ALA A 228 19.18 -6.56 27.81
C ALA A 228 19.62 -5.76 29.05
N GLU A 229 20.89 -5.86 29.49
CA GLU A 229 21.42 -5.08 30.63
C GLU A 229 21.38 -3.56 30.37
N GLY A 230 21.45 -3.14 29.10
CA GLY A 230 21.35 -1.74 28.69
C GLY A 230 19.93 -1.18 28.65
N ILE A 231 18.90 -2.03 28.77
CA ILE A 231 17.50 -1.67 28.60
C ILE A 231 16.79 -1.75 29.96
N LYS A 232 16.18 -0.64 30.40
CA LYS A 232 15.49 -0.58 31.69
C LYS A 232 13.99 -0.39 31.50
N VAL A 233 13.22 -0.93 32.44
CA VAL A 233 11.78 -0.69 32.50
C VAL A 233 11.53 0.80 32.76
N GLY A 234 10.64 1.39 31.97
CA GLY A 234 10.32 2.81 31.95
C GLY A 234 11.01 3.59 30.83
N ASP A 235 12.05 3.03 30.20
CA ASP A 235 12.79 3.70 29.14
C ASP A 235 11.92 3.92 27.90
N ARG A 236 12.09 5.09 27.27
CA ARG A 236 11.56 5.37 25.94
C ARG A 236 12.40 4.65 24.90
N CYS A 237 11.72 4.02 23.95
CA CYS A 237 12.39 3.22 22.94
C CYS A 237 11.73 3.31 21.57
N GLU A 238 12.53 3.02 20.56
CA GLU A 238 12.08 2.74 19.21
C GLU A 238 12.31 1.26 18.92
N ALA A 239 11.23 0.57 18.56
CA ALA A 239 11.27 -0.82 18.12
C ALA A 239 11.46 -0.90 16.59
N ALA A 240 11.95 -2.06 16.12
CA ALA A 240 12.10 -2.33 14.70
C ALA A 240 10.87 -1.90 13.86
N GLY A 241 11.14 -1.14 12.80
CA GLY A 241 10.13 -0.53 11.94
C GLY A 241 9.70 0.89 12.34
N GLY A 242 10.46 1.59 13.20
CA GLY A 242 10.22 2.99 13.58
C GLY A 242 9.08 3.17 14.59
N ARG A 243 8.65 2.10 15.26
CA ARG A 243 7.49 2.13 16.18
C ARG A 243 7.95 2.55 17.56
N ARG A 244 7.45 3.66 18.08
CA ARG A 244 7.82 4.19 19.38
C ARG A 244 6.96 3.65 20.51
N GLY A 245 7.54 3.64 21.70
CA GLY A 245 6.86 3.18 22.90
C GLY A 245 7.72 3.27 24.14
N GLN A 246 7.24 2.61 25.20
CA GLN A 246 7.89 2.49 26.48
C GLN A 246 8.19 1.03 26.82
N VAL A 247 9.38 0.77 27.34
CA VAL A 247 9.75 -0.53 27.88
C VAL A 247 8.97 -0.79 29.16
N MET A 248 8.14 -1.84 29.17
CA MET A 248 7.34 -2.22 30.33
C MET A 248 7.90 -3.44 31.07
N TRP A 249 8.71 -4.26 30.39
CA TRP A 249 9.23 -5.49 30.96
C TRP A 249 10.53 -5.91 30.26
N VAL A 250 11.48 -6.49 31.01
CA VAL A 250 12.72 -7.05 30.46
C VAL A 250 13.03 -8.34 31.21
N GLY A 251 13.18 -9.46 30.49
CA GLY A 251 13.47 -10.73 31.14
C GLY A 251 13.35 -11.95 30.24
N ARG A 252 13.38 -13.12 30.89
CA ARG A 252 13.12 -14.43 30.28
C ARG A 252 11.66 -14.80 30.45
N ALA A 253 11.12 -15.53 29.47
CA ALA A 253 9.71 -15.88 29.40
C ALA A 253 9.58 -17.35 28.99
N GLU A 254 8.92 -18.17 29.81
CA GLU A 254 8.76 -19.62 29.54
C GLU A 254 7.84 -19.88 28.34
N GLU A 255 6.86 -18.98 28.12
CA GLU A 255 5.90 -19.08 27.04
C GLU A 255 6.47 -18.64 25.68
N LEU A 256 7.63 -17.95 25.70
CA LEU A 256 8.37 -17.49 24.54
C LEU A 256 9.59 -18.40 24.25
N PRO A 257 10.15 -18.34 23.03
CA PRO A 257 11.43 -19.01 22.76
C PRO A 257 12.53 -18.56 23.75
N LYS A 258 13.45 -19.46 24.11
CA LYS A 258 14.56 -19.18 25.06
C LYS A 258 15.37 -17.92 24.73
N GLY A 259 16.03 -17.36 25.72
CA GLY A 259 16.78 -16.10 25.64
C GLY A 259 16.00 -14.91 26.20
N TRP A 260 16.64 -13.75 26.21
CA TRP A 260 16.07 -12.52 26.74
C TRP A 260 15.07 -11.85 25.79
N TRP A 261 14.09 -11.18 26.39
CA TRP A 261 13.00 -10.48 25.71
C TRP A 261 12.74 -9.13 26.39
N VAL A 262 12.24 -8.21 25.59
CA VAL A 262 11.80 -6.88 26.01
C VAL A 262 10.31 -6.74 25.66
N GLY A 263 9.50 -6.49 26.67
CA GLY A 263 8.10 -6.13 26.55
C GLY A 263 7.97 -4.62 26.38
N VAL A 264 7.41 -4.19 25.25
CA VAL A 264 7.20 -2.78 24.91
C VAL A 264 5.69 -2.51 24.82
N ARG A 265 5.27 -1.41 25.45
CA ARG A 265 3.98 -0.78 25.20
C ARG A 265 4.19 0.30 24.14
N TYR A 266 3.60 0.14 22.97
CA TYR A 266 3.61 1.14 21.91
C TYR A 266 2.72 2.33 22.27
N ASP A 267 2.98 3.47 21.65
CA ASP A 267 2.13 4.66 21.77
C ASP A 267 0.89 4.53 20.86
N GLU A 268 1.03 3.82 19.74
CA GLU A 268 -0.02 3.54 18.76
C GLU A 268 -0.46 2.06 18.79
N PRO A 269 -1.64 1.71 18.26
CA PRO A 269 -2.16 0.32 18.22
C PRO A 269 -1.46 -0.56 17.16
N VAL A 270 -0.12 -0.57 17.16
CA VAL A 270 0.77 -1.28 16.21
C VAL A 270 1.45 -2.53 16.81
N GLY A 271 1.02 -2.91 18.00
CA GLY A 271 1.41 -4.10 18.74
C GLY A 271 0.61 -5.34 18.34
N LYS A 272 0.82 -6.42 19.10
CA LYS A 272 0.26 -7.76 18.82
C LYS A 272 -0.56 -8.34 19.97
N ASN A 273 -0.38 -7.83 21.18
CA ASN A 273 -0.99 -8.35 22.40
C ASN A 273 -1.33 -7.23 23.38
N ASP A 274 -1.83 -7.61 24.55
CA ASP A 274 -2.23 -6.77 25.68
C ASP A 274 -1.23 -6.86 26.86
N GLY A 275 0.02 -7.26 26.58
CA GLY A 275 1.04 -7.55 27.58
C GLY A 275 1.02 -8.98 28.12
N SER A 276 0.20 -9.87 27.55
CA SER A 276 0.17 -11.30 27.86
C SER A 276 0.59 -12.20 26.68
N VAL A 277 1.14 -13.38 26.99
CA VAL A 277 1.51 -14.43 26.02
C VAL A 277 1.07 -15.78 26.55
N LYS A 278 0.26 -16.52 25.76
CA LYS A 278 -0.24 -17.87 26.10
C LYS A 278 -0.87 -17.99 27.51
N GLY A 279 -1.47 -16.92 28.01
CA GLY A 279 -2.14 -16.88 29.32
C GLY A 279 -1.28 -16.36 30.47
N ALA A 280 0.04 -16.17 30.28
CA ALA A 280 0.91 -15.51 31.24
C ALA A 280 0.97 -13.99 30.96
N ARG A 281 0.72 -13.17 32.00
CA ARG A 281 0.77 -11.71 31.91
C ARG A 281 2.12 -11.18 32.41
N TYR A 282 2.79 -10.38 31.59
CA TYR A 282 4.09 -9.79 31.87
C TYR A 282 3.99 -8.30 32.19
N PHE A 283 3.12 -7.60 31.47
CA PHE A 283 2.78 -6.20 31.72
C PHE A 283 1.31 -5.92 31.36
N GLU A 284 0.84 -4.72 31.68
CA GLU A 284 -0.52 -4.28 31.42
C GLU A 284 -0.53 -3.20 30.34
N CYS A 285 -1.29 -3.43 29.26
CA CYS A 285 -1.60 -2.45 28.24
C CYS A 285 -2.90 -2.82 27.50
N GLU A 286 -3.38 -1.90 26.67
CA GLU A 286 -4.52 -2.17 25.79
C GLU A 286 -4.18 -3.21 24.70
N GLN A 287 -5.21 -3.85 24.18
CA GLN A 287 -5.07 -4.80 23.08
C GLN A 287 -4.48 -4.11 21.85
N ASN A 288 -3.49 -4.74 21.23
CA ASN A 288 -2.69 -4.20 20.12
C ASN A 288 -1.71 -3.08 20.52
N TYR A 289 -1.49 -2.82 21.80
CA TYR A 289 -0.43 -1.90 22.24
C TYR A 289 0.79 -2.65 22.79
N GLY A 290 0.70 -3.94 23.07
CA GLY A 290 1.78 -4.74 23.62
C GLY A 290 2.59 -5.47 22.55
N GLY A 291 3.90 -5.53 22.72
CA GLY A 291 4.81 -6.32 21.88
C GLY A 291 5.96 -6.93 22.69
N PHE A 292 6.38 -8.15 22.32
CA PHE A 292 7.61 -8.76 22.82
C PHE A 292 8.64 -8.80 21.69
N LEU A 293 9.80 -8.20 21.93
CA LEU A 293 10.91 -8.14 20.99
C LEU A 293 12.19 -8.68 21.62
N ARG A 294 13.14 -9.02 20.76
CA ARG A 294 14.51 -9.29 21.21
C ARG A 294 15.22 -7.97 21.52
N PRO A 295 16.16 -7.95 22.49
CA PRO A 295 16.90 -6.74 22.85
C PRO A 295 17.56 -6.02 21.67
N ASP A 296 18.07 -6.76 20.69
CA ASP A 296 18.70 -6.23 19.46
C ASP A 296 17.73 -5.46 18.54
N LEU A 297 16.42 -5.61 18.73
CA LEU A 297 15.36 -4.94 17.97
C LEU A 297 14.75 -3.74 18.71
N VAL A 298 15.32 -3.35 19.85
CA VAL A 298 14.85 -2.25 20.68
C VAL A 298 16.00 -1.28 20.91
N THR A 299 15.84 -0.06 20.43
CA THR A 299 16.78 1.04 20.67
C THR A 299 16.21 1.92 21.77
N VAL A 300 16.86 1.96 22.93
CA VAL A 300 16.53 2.91 24.00
C VAL A 300 17.15 4.27 23.70
N GLY A 301 16.40 5.35 23.95
CA GLY A 301 16.89 6.71 23.70
C GLY A 301 15.83 7.77 23.96
N ASP A 302 16.11 8.98 23.49
CA ASP A 302 15.18 10.10 23.56
C ASP A 302 14.16 9.99 22.42
N PHE A 303 13.15 9.14 22.63
CA PHE A 303 12.05 8.89 21.70
C PHE A 303 10.74 9.36 22.32
N PRO A 304 10.47 10.67 22.40
CA PRO A 304 9.19 11.17 22.88
C PRO A 304 8.04 10.65 22.01
N GLU A 305 6.86 10.58 22.60
CA GLU A 305 5.61 10.31 21.88
C GLU A 305 5.44 11.37 20.78
N GLU A 306 5.13 10.95 19.56
CA GLU A 306 4.84 11.88 18.48
C GLU A 306 3.42 12.41 18.66
N ASP A 307 3.30 13.74 18.78
CA ASP A 307 1.99 14.37 18.75
C ASP A 307 1.50 14.41 17.30
N PRO A 308 0.42 13.69 16.94
CA PRO A 308 -0.10 13.68 15.58
C PRO A 308 -0.68 15.04 15.14
N PHE A 309 -0.76 16.03 16.03
CA PHE A 309 -1.26 17.39 15.76
C PHE A 309 -0.18 18.48 15.82
N ALA A 310 1.08 18.15 16.11
CA ALA A 310 2.15 19.15 16.20
C ALA A 310 2.31 19.99 14.93
N ASP A 311 2.08 19.40 13.75
CA ASP A 311 2.19 20.08 12.46
C ASP A 311 0.96 20.93 12.09
N LEU A 312 -0.12 20.85 12.88
CA LEU A 312 -1.40 21.54 12.62
C LEU A 312 -1.56 22.85 13.43
N GLU A 313 -0.69 23.11 14.40
CA GLU A 313 -0.73 24.35 15.19
C GLU A 313 -0.03 25.54 14.51
N ASP A 314 0.85 25.29 13.53
CA ASP A 314 1.64 26.34 12.85
C ASP A 314 0.87 27.11 11.75
N GLU A 315 -0.38 26.76 11.42
CA GLU A 315 -1.20 27.50 10.43
C GLU A 315 -2.14 28.57 11.01
N ASN A 316 -2.12 28.81 12.33
CA ASN A 316 -2.99 29.83 12.98
C ASN A 316 -2.24 31.06 13.56
N GLU A 317 -1.02 31.36 13.12
CA GLU A 317 -0.38 32.67 13.36
C GLU A 317 -0.23 33.50 12.07
N ILE A 318 -1.14 34.49 11.97
CA ILE A 318 -1.12 35.76 11.19
C ILE A 318 -1.64 35.73 9.75
#